data_AF-A0A2E6KFP8-F1
#
_entry.id   AF-A0A2E6KFP8-F1
#
_cell.length_a   1.000
_cell.length_b   1.000
_cell.length_c   1.000
_cell.angle_alpha   90.00
_cell.angle_beta   90.00
_cell.angle_gamma   90.00
#
_symmetry.space_group_name_H-M   'P 1'
#
loop_
_entity.id
_entity.type
_entity.pdbx_description
1 polymer ?
#
loop_
_entity_poly.entity_id
_entity_poly.type
_entity_poly.pdbx_seq_one_letter_code
_entity_poly.pdbx_strand_id
1 'polypeptide(L)'
;MTETKAPSKSPEPVSLKTLMTPSKTVSIEFPGYNDFLVDICYLAREELVKIRKKCVSNKWNKKTHQPEEELDEEKFLTEYCKAVIKGWKGLRYQYLEELLLVDVSDFDPEDCLLYTADNAELLMKNSTPFDTWVTEIVGDLENFTKNK
;
A
#
# COMPACT_ATOMS: atom_id res chain seq x y z
N MET A 1 7.89 43.03 -38.96
CA MET A 1 7.45 42.61 -37.61
C MET A 1 7.76 41.14 -37.49
N THR A 2 8.87 40.82 -36.84
CA THR A 2 9.47 39.48 -36.82
C THR A 2 8.90 38.63 -35.70
N GLU A 3 8.48 37.44 -36.09
CA GLU A 3 7.99 36.30 -35.33
C GLU A 3 8.98 35.88 -34.23
N THR A 4 8.54 35.76 -32.97
CA THR A 4 9.35 35.23 -31.87
C THR A 4 8.93 33.80 -31.58
N LYS A 5 9.73 32.85 -32.08
CA LYS A 5 9.60 31.40 -31.90
C LYS A 5 10.13 30.98 -30.53
N ALA A 6 9.31 30.30 -29.75
CA ALA A 6 9.66 29.75 -28.43
C ALA A 6 10.81 28.72 -28.53
N PRO A 7 11.69 28.61 -27.50
CA PRO A 7 12.81 27.68 -27.53
C PRO A 7 12.35 26.23 -27.37
N SER A 8 12.61 25.45 -28.42
CA SER A 8 12.52 23.99 -28.50
C SER A 8 13.47 23.34 -27.49
N LYS A 9 12.93 22.76 -26.41
CA LYS A 9 13.67 21.93 -25.47
C LYS A 9 13.85 20.53 -26.10
N SER A 10 15.05 20.24 -26.59
CA SER A 10 15.43 18.94 -27.14
C SER A 10 15.23 17.82 -26.10
N PRO A 11 14.69 16.65 -26.47
CA PRO A 11 14.56 15.52 -25.55
C PRO A 11 15.94 14.87 -25.38
N GLU A 12 16.62 15.18 -24.28
CA GLU A 12 17.79 14.39 -23.88
C GLU A 12 17.34 12.94 -23.62
N PRO A 13 18.08 11.92 -24.09
CA PRO A 13 17.69 10.53 -23.91
C PRO A 13 17.75 10.19 -22.43
N VAL A 14 16.59 10.19 -21.78
CA VAL A 14 16.45 9.73 -20.40
C VAL A 14 16.86 8.26 -20.38
N SER A 15 17.95 7.96 -19.68
CA SER A 15 18.43 6.58 -19.53
C SER A 15 17.35 5.75 -18.84
N LEU A 16 16.96 4.63 -19.47
CA LEU A 16 15.99 3.69 -18.89
C LEU A 16 16.40 3.22 -17.48
N LYS A 17 17.70 3.25 -17.15
CA LYS A 17 18.22 2.96 -15.81
C LYS A 17 17.83 4.01 -14.76
N THR A 18 17.64 5.27 -15.12
CA THR A 18 17.21 6.35 -14.22
C THR A 18 15.68 6.36 -14.03
N LEU A 19 14.93 5.74 -14.96
CA LEU A 19 13.47 5.57 -14.88
C LEU A 19 13.05 4.32 -14.07
N MET A 20 13.99 3.47 -13.69
CA MET A 20 13.73 2.34 -12.79
C MET A 20 13.74 2.82 -11.35
N THR A 21 12.61 3.38 -10.90
CA THR A 21 12.38 3.66 -9.48
C THR A 21 12.22 2.32 -8.73
N PRO A 22 12.92 2.07 -7.62
CA PRO A 22 12.87 0.79 -6.90
C PRO A 22 11.50 0.48 -6.28
N SER A 23 10.63 1.49 -6.23
CA SER A 23 9.26 1.42 -5.76
C SER A 23 8.39 2.26 -6.69
N LYS A 24 7.35 1.65 -7.27
CA LYS A 24 6.35 2.37 -8.05
C LYS A 24 5.07 2.44 -7.22
N THR A 25 4.71 3.64 -6.78
CA THR A 25 3.40 3.90 -6.20
C THR A 25 2.42 4.20 -7.31
N VAL A 26 1.27 3.54 -7.27
CA VAL A 26 0.16 3.72 -8.20
C VAL A 26 -1.10 3.99 -7.41
N SER A 27 -1.86 4.97 -7.84
CA SER A 27 -3.19 5.25 -7.30
C SER A 27 -4.19 4.38 -8.05
N ILE A 28 -4.88 3.49 -7.33
CA ILE A 28 -5.85 2.56 -7.92
C ILE A 28 -7.18 2.75 -7.19
N GLU A 29 -8.27 2.78 -7.97
CA GLU A 29 -9.62 2.88 -7.45
C GLU A 29 -10.05 1.56 -6.82
N PHE A 30 -10.58 1.64 -5.60
CA PHE A 30 -11.13 0.49 -4.91
C PHE A 30 -12.49 0.11 -5.53
N PRO A 31 -12.68 -1.13 -5.99
CA PRO A 31 -13.87 -1.51 -6.73
C PRO A 31 -15.13 -1.40 -5.87
N GLY A 32 -16.19 -0.85 -6.44
CA GLY A 32 -17.49 -0.68 -5.76
C GLY A 32 -17.66 0.65 -5.03
N TYR A 33 -16.60 1.46 -4.92
CA TYR A 33 -16.62 2.73 -4.19
C TYR A 33 -16.09 3.87 -5.07
N ASN A 34 -16.99 4.73 -5.52
CA ASN A 34 -16.62 5.87 -6.37
C ASN A 34 -15.74 6.85 -5.58
N ASP A 35 -14.75 7.41 -6.25
CA ASP A 35 -13.77 8.35 -5.70
C ASP A 35 -12.81 7.78 -4.63
N PHE A 36 -12.93 6.51 -4.22
CA PHE A 36 -11.99 5.90 -3.27
C PHE A 36 -10.72 5.41 -3.99
N LEU A 37 -9.69 6.27 -3.96
CA LEU A 37 -8.38 6.01 -4.55
C LEU A 37 -7.38 5.64 -3.47
N VAL A 38 -6.72 4.49 -3.61
CA VAL A 38 -5.66 4.04 -2.70
C VAL A 38 -4.32 4.08 -3.41
N ASP A 39 -3.34 4.70 -2.76
CA ASP A 39 -1.96 4.77 -3.24
C ASP A 39 -1.21 3.50 -2.80
N ILE A 40 -1.11 2.55 -3.72
CA ILE A 40 -0.45 1.26 -3.50
C ILE A 40 0.97 1.30 -4.07
N CYS A 41 1.94 1.02 -3.22
CA CYS A 41 3.33 0.89 -3.54
C CYS A 41 3.68 -0.56 -3.85
N TYR A 42 4.18 -0.78 -5.06
CA TYR A 42 4.78 -2.05 -5.42
C TYR A 42 5.97 -2.38 -4.49
N LEU A 43 5.97 -3.60 -3.95
CA LEU A 43 7.09 -4.17 -3.21
C LEU A 43 7.75 -5.26 -4.04
N ALA A 44 9.05 -5.09 -4.28
CA ALA A 44 9.85 -6.19 -4.82
C ALA A 44 9.86 -7.36 -3.83
N ARG A 45 9.99 -8.59 -4.34
CA ARG A 45 10.11 -9.80 -3.52
C ARG A 45 11.18 -9.68 -2.44
N GLU A 46 12.30 -9.03 -2.75
CA GLU A 46 13.38 -8.76 -1.80
C GLU A 46 12.93 -7.89 -0.62
N GLU A 47 12.12 -6.86 -0.86
CA GLU A 47 11.58 -6.00 0.20
C GLU A 47 10.58 -6.75 1.08
N LEU A 48 9.71 -7.56 0.49
CA LEU A 48 8.77 -8.39 1.25
C LEU A 48 9.51 -9.42 2.14
N VAL A 49 10.60 -10.01 1.63
CA VAL A 49 11.47 -10.89 2.42
C VAL A 49 12.18 -10.12 3.54
N LYS A 50 12.63 -8.88 3.30
CA LYS A 50 13.23 -8.03 4.35
C LYS A 50 12.23 -7.71 5.46
N ILE A 51 10.98 -7.37 5.12
CA ILE A 51 9.91 -7.10 6.09
C ILE A 51 9.68 -8.36 6.93
N ARG A 52 9.51 -9.52 6.29
CA ARG A 52 9.33 -10.80 7.00
C ARG A 52 10.47 -11.08 7.98
N LYS A 53 11.73 -10.94 7.54
CA LYS A 53 12.91 -11.14 8.40
C LYS A 53 12.97 -10.17 9.59
N LYS A 54 12.57 -8.91 9.42
CA LYS A 54 12.52 -7.90 10.51
C LYS A 54 11.44 -8.20 11.56
N CYS A 55 10.44 -9.00 11.19
CA CYS A 55 9.34 -9.38 12.06
C CYS A 55 9.53 -10.76 12.69
N VAL A 56 10.56 -11.52 12.29
CA VAL A 56 10.96 -12.73 13.02
C VAL A 56 11.64 -12.30 14.32
N SER A 57 11.10 -12.78 15.43
CA SER A 57 11.66 -12.59 16.76
C SER A 57 12.17 -13.92 17.30
N ASN A 58 13.29 -13.88 18.01
CA ASN A 58 13.84 -15.06 18.68
C ASN A 58 13.22 -15.16 20.07
N LYS A 59 12.35 -16.15 20.25
CA LYS A 59 11.74 -16.43 21.55
C LYS A 59 12.47 -17.60 22.19
N TRP A 60 12.93 -17.40 23.42
CA TRP A 60 13.59 -18.47 24.16
C TRP A 60 12.55 -19.46 24.68
N ASN A 61 12.49 -20.65 24.07
CA ASN A 61 11.57 -21.68 24.53
C ASN A 61 12.11 -22.32 25.82
N LYS A 62 11.45 -22.04 26.94
CA LYS A 62 11.81 -22.56 28.27
C LYS A 62 11.70 -24.09 28.41
N LYS A 63 10.99 -24.77 27.49
CA LYS A 63 10.83 -26.24 27.50
C LYS A 63 11.92 -26.95 26.72
N THR A 64 12.30 -26.44 25.56
CA THR A 64 13.34 -27.05 24.69
C THR A 64 14.72 -26.46 24.94
N HIS A 65 14.83 -25.35 25.69
CA HIS A 65 16.07 -24.58 25.89
C HIS A 65 16.72 -24.16 24.57
N GLN A 66 15.92 -24.04 23.52
CA GLN A 66 16.35 -23.65 22.19
C GLN A 66 15.70 -22.31 21.82
N PRO A 67 16.42 -21.46 21.06
CA PRO A 67 15.80 -20.32 20.42
C PRO A 67 14.84 -20.83 19.34
N GLU A 68 13.56 -20.47 19.46
CA GLU A 68 12.58 -20.68 18.41
C GLU A 68 12.33 -19.35 17.70
N GLU A 69 12.38 -19.39 16.37
CA GLU A 69 12.02 -18.27 15.51
C GLU A 69 10.49 -18.20 15.40
N GLU A 70 9.89 -17.14 15.93
CA GLU A 70 8.45 -16.87 15.83
C GLU A 70 8.25 -15.59 15.00
N LEU A 71 7.37 -15.67 13.99
CA LEU A 71 6.98 -14.50 13.23
C LEU A 71 5.96 -13.70 14.03
N ASP A 72 6.28 -12.44 14.31
CA ASP A 72 5.33 -11.49 14.87
C ASP A 72 4.37 -11.02 13.76
N GLU A 73 3.18 -11.63 13.71
CA GLU A 73 2.17 -11.37 12.69
C GLU A 73 1.63 -9.93 12.76
N GLU A 74 1.46 -9.38 13.96
CA GLU A 74 0.99 -8.01 14.15
C GLU A 74 2.03 -7.02 13.62
N LYS A 75 3.29 -7.18 14.03
CA LYS A 75 4.38 -6.34 13.53
C LYS A 75 4.57 -6.50 12.02
N PHE A 76 4.41 -7.72 11.50
CA PHE A 76 4.48 -7.96 10.05
C PHE A 76 3.38 -7.19 9.31
N LEU A 77 2.14 -7.23 9.81
CA LEU A 77 1.03 -6.49 9.22
C LEU A 77 1.29 -4.98 9.25
N THR A 78 1.72 -4.43 10.38
CA THR A 78 2.05 -3.00 10.50
C THR A 78 3.13 -2.57 9.49
N GLU A 79 4.22 -3.32 9.40
CA GLU A 79 5.32 -3.00 8.47
C GLU A 79 4.89 -3.20 7.01
N TYR A 80 4.09 -4.23 6.73
CA TYR A 80 3.51 -4.48 5.41
C TYR A 80 2.58 -3.34 4.99
N CYS A 81 1.63 -2.93 5.84
CA CYS A 81 0.71 -1.83 5.57
C CYS A 81 1.45 -0.53 5.28
N LYS A 82 2.46 -0.17 6.08
CA LYS A 82 3.31 1.01 5.85
C LYS A 82 4.11 0.93 4.55
N ALA A 83 4.53 -0.28 4.17
CA ALA A 83 5.32 -0.51 2.98
C ALA A 83 4.46 -0.47 1.71
N VAL A 84 3.27 -1.06 1.74
CA VAL A 84 2.34 -1.19 0.62
C VAL A 84 1.44 0.03 0.48
N ILE A 85 0.74 0.44 1.52
CA ILE A 85 -0.24 1.52 1.46
C ILE A 85 0.48 2.83 1.80
N LYS A 86 0.54 3.76 0.86
CA LYS A 86 1.19 5.07 1.05
C LYS A 86 0.21 6.19 1.39
N GLY A 87 -1.05 5.97 1.06
CA GLY A 87 -2.09 6.96 1.21
C GLY A 87 -3.40 6.46 0.63
N TRP A 88 -4.46 7.22 0.88
CA TRP A 88 -5.70 7.13 0.13
C TRP A 88 -6.41 8.47 0.12
N LYS A 89 -7.39 8.61 -0.77
CA LYS A 89 -8.29 9.76 -0.86
C LYS A 89 -9.70 9.28 -1.22
N GLY A 90 -10.70 10.03 -0.79
CA GLY A 90 -12.11 9.78 -1.13
C GLY A 90 -12.76 8.59 -0.41
N LEU A 91 -12.16 8.10 0.68
CA LEU A 91 -12.81 7.13 1.57
C LEU A 91 -13.88 7.85 2.40
N ARG A 92 -15.13 7.86 1.94
CA ARG A 92 -16.24 8.49 2.66
C ARG A 92 -16.71 7.66 3.86
N TYR A 93 -17.24 8.30 4.90
CA TYR A 93 -17.76 7.59 6.07
C TYR A 93 -18.93 6.65 5.73
N GLN A 94 -19.77 7.02 4.76
CA GLN A 94 -20.82 6.13 4.24
C GLN A 94 -20.27 4.78 3.75
N TYR A 95 -19.09 4.79 3.12
CA TYR A 95 -18.46 3.57 2.60
C TYR A 95 -17.84 2.72 3.71
N LEU A 96 -17.49 3.36 4.83
CA LEU A 96 -16.85 2.71 5.95
C LEU A 96 -17.80 1.74 6.67
N GLU A 97 -19.09 2.06 6.76
CA GLU A 97 -20.11 1.17 7.34
C GLU A 97 -20.28 -0.15 6.57
N GLU A 98 -20.03 -0.13 5.27
CA GLU A 98 -20.10 -1.33 4.43
C GLU A 98 -18.79 -2.14 4.48
N LEU A 99 -17.64 -1.44 4.59
CA LEU A 99 -16.32 -2.05 4.64
C LEU A 99 -15.97 -2.63 6.01
N LEU A 100 -16.50 -2.03 7.08
CA LEU A 100 -16.20 -2.33 8.48
C LEU A 100 -17.46 -2.18 9.33
N LEU A 101 -17.58 -3.04 10.35
CA LEU A 101 -18.62 -2.90 11.37
C LEU A 101 -18.25 -1.75 12.34
N VAL A 102 -18.51 -0.52 11.93
CA VAL A 102 -18.28 0.71 12.71
C VAL A 102 -19.54 1.54 12.83
N ASP A 103 -19.62 2.36 13.88
CA ASP A 103 -20.65 3.37 14.04
C ASP A 103 -20.09 4.72 13.60
N VAL A 104 -20.65 5.29 12.53
CA VAL A 104 -20.29 6.63 12.02
C VAL A 104 -21.44 7.63 12.17
N SER A 105 -22.44 7.32 13.00
CA SER A 105 -23.64 8.16 13.19
C SER A 105 -23.32 9.60 13.64
N ASP A 106 -22.17 9.80 14.28
CA ASP A 106 -21.68 11.11 14.76
C ASP A 106 -20.93 11.91 13.67
N PHE A 107 -20.69 11.34 12.49
CA PHE A 107 -19.94 11.96 11.38
C PHE A 107 -20.84 12.23 10.18
N ASP A 108 -20.46 13.19 9.33
CA ASP A 108 -21.14 13.42 8.06
C ASP A 108 -20.82 12.25 7.09
N PRO A 109 -21.83 11.55 6.53
CA PRO A 109 -21.60 10.48 5.57
C PRO A 109 -20.79 10.88 4.33
N GLU A 110 -20.86 12.17 3.94
CA GLU A 110 -20.13 12.73 2.80
C GLU A 110 -18.67 13.08 3.12
N ASP A 111 -18.32 13.19 4.41
CA ASP A 111 -16.94 13.47 4.83
C ASP A 111 -16.01 12.29 4.54
N CYS A 112 -14.74 12.61 4.29
CA CYS A 112 -13.72 11.61 3.98
C CYS A 112 -12.85 11.29 5.20
N LEU A 113 -12.69 10.00 5.50
CA LEU A 113 -11.70 9.50 6.44
C LEU A 113 -10.30 9.72 5.87
N LEU A 114 -9.53 10.57 6.55
CA LEU A 114 -8.13 10.83 6.19
C LEU A 114 -7.27 9.59 6.41
N TYR A 115 -6.32 9.41 5.51
CA TYR A 115 -5.33 8.35 5.64
C TYR A 115 -4.47 8.57 6.89
N THR A 116 -4.37 7.50 7.68
CA THR A 116 -3.34 7.32 8.71
C THR A 116 -2.84 5.89 8.61
N ALA A 117 -1.60 5.64 9.03
CA ALA A 117 -1.04 4.29 9.03
C ALA A 117 -1.88 3.34 9.91
N ASP A 118 -2.39 3.85 11.03
CA ASP A 118 -3.21 3.08 11.97
C ASP A 118 -4.58 2.75 11.36
N ASN A 119 -5.23 3.69 10.66
CA ASN A 119 -6.48 3.42 9.96
C ASN A 119 -6.27 2.38 8.84
N ALA A 120 -5.15 2.44 8.13
CA ALA A 120 -4.84 1.49 7.07
C ALA A 120 -4.62 0.08 7.63
N GLU A 121 -3.94 -0.03 8.76
CA GLU A 121 -3.78 -1.31 9.47
C GLU A 121 -5.12 -1.86 9.96
N LEU A 122 -5.96 -1.01 10.56
CA LEU A 122 -7.31 -1.41 10.99
C LEU A 122 -8.17 -1.87 9.82
N LEU A 123 -8.11 -1.19 8.67
CA LEU A 123 -8.86 -1.56 7.48
C LEU A 123 -8.37 -2.91 6.93
N MET A 124 -7.05 -3.13 6.86
CA MET A 124 -6.46 -4.42 6.45
C MET A 124 -6.82 -5.56 7.41
N LYS A 125 -6.87 -5.29 8.73
CA LYS A 125 -7.17 -6.31 9.75
C LYS A 125 -8.65 -6.68 9.82
N ASN A 126 -9.53 -5.70 9.63
CA ASN A 126 -10.96 -5.86 9.89
C ASN A 126 -11.81 -5.91 8.61
N SER A 127 -11.28 -5.50 7.45
CA SER A 127 -11.96 -5.58 6.16
C SER A 127 -11.29 -6.61 5.24
N THR A 128 -11.79 -7.85 5.28
CA THR A 128 -11.38 -8.93 4.37
C THR A 128 -11.42 -8.56 2.88
N PRO A 129 -12.46 -7.87 2.35
CA PRO A 129 -12.48 -7.50 0.93
C PRO A 129 -11.36 -6.50 0.61
N PHE A 130 -11.05 -5.57 1.52
CA PHE A 130 -9.96 -4.62 1.33
C PHE A 130 -8.59 -5.31 1.32
N ASP A 131 -8.32 -6.18 2.30
CA ASP A 131 -7.08 -6.96 2.37
C ASP A 131 -6.86 -7.84 1.14
N THR A 132 -7.91 -8.53 0.70
CA THR A 132 -7.87 -9.39 -0.49
C THR A 132 -7.51 -8.56 -1.73
N TRP A 133 -8.21 -7.44 -1.94
CA TRP A 133 -7.95 -6.56 -3.07
C TRP A 133 -6.54 -5.95 -3.04
N VAL A 134 -6.06 -5.46 -1.89
CA VAL A 134 -4.69 -4.92 -1.78
C VAL A 134 -3.68 -6.00 -2.16
N THR A 135 -3.88 -7.24 -1.69
CA THR A 135 -3.00 -8.37 -2.01
C THR A 135 -3.02 -8.72 -3.50
N GLU A 136 -4.20 -8.72 -4.14
CA GLU A 136 -4.34 -8.93 -5.58
C GLU A 136 -3.61 -7.86 -6.39
N ILE A 137 -3.83 -6.58 -6.06
CA ILE A 137 -3.19 -5.45 -6.75
C ILE A 137 -1.67 -5.49 -6.60
N VAL A 138 -1.16 -5.79 -5.41
CA VAL A 138 0.29 -5.95 -5.19
C VAL A 138 0.85 -7.10 -6.03
N GLY A 139 0.13 -8.23 -6.11
CA GLY A 139 0.50 -9.39 -6.93
C GLY A 139 0.48 -9.10 -8.44
N ASP A 140 -0.53 -8.38 -8.92
CA ASP A 140 -0.63 -7.94 -10.31
C ASP A 140 0.52 -7.01 -10.69
N LEU A 141 0.84 -6.04 -9.82
CA LEU A 141 1.99 -5.17 -10.00
C LEU A 141 3.30 -5.95 -10.06
N GLU A 142 3.43 -7.05 -9.32
CA GLU A 142 4.58 -7.96 -9.42
C GLU A 142 4.66 -8.60 -10.82
N ASN A 143 3.54 -9.07 -11.36
CA ASN A 143 3.50 -9.68 -12.69
C ASN A 143 3.82 -8.67 -13.82
N PHE A 144 3.38 -7.41 -13.69
CA PHE A 144 3.75 -6.34 -14.62
C PHE A 144 5.26 -6.09 -14.68
N THR A 145 5.99 -6.30 -13.57
CA THR A 145 7.45 -6.13 -13.53
C THR A 145 8.23 -7.32 -14.07
N LYS A 146 7.64 -8.53 -14.11
CA LYS A 146 8.30 -9.77 -14.58
C LYS A 146 8.27 -9.94 -16.11
N ASN A 147 7.27 -9.39 -16.79
CA ASN A 147 7.07 -9.56 -18.24
C ASN A 147 7.82 -8.53 -19.11
N LYS A 148 9.00 -8.05 -18.68
CA LYS A 148 9.83 -7.11 -19.44
C LYS A 148 11.25 -7.62 -19.66
#